data_AF-A0A2M7UQ42-F1
#
_entry.id   AF-A0A2M7UQ42-F1
#
_cell.length_a   1.000
_cell.length_b   1.000
_cell.length_c   1.000
_cell.angle_alpha   90.00
_cell.angle_beta   90.00
_cell.angle_gamma   90.00
#
_symmetry.space_group_name_H-M   'P 1'
#
loop_
_entity.id
_entity.type
_entity.pdbx_description
1 polymer ?
#
loop_
_entity_poly.entity_id
_entity_poly.type
_entity_poly.pdbx_seq_one_letter_code
_entity_poly.pdbx_strand_id
1 'polypeptide(L)'
;MQDSLGDHLINCKEAKFCFDCEDVESAKYCFQLVLGAKNVQDVYQYGTNLQESYECSISGENSYHLLFCDNCHMSSADLLYCWYMEASKNCFTCVGMMRKSYCILNKQYTKEQYEELVPKIIEHMKTTGEWGEFFPTNISPFGYNKSSAQMYYPLTKEKVLSKGLKWDDYETPVADVKNTILAKDLPDNIAGGERWHFKFCY
;
A
#
# COMPACT_ATOMS: atom_id res chain seq x y z
N MET A 1 -17.56 -7.13 21.72
CA MET A 1 -18.43 -7.42 20.56
C MET A 1 -19.69 -6.56 20.63
N GLN A 2 -20.09 -6.02 19.48
CA GLN A 2 -21.38 -5.47 19.03
C GLN A 2 -21.05 -4.64 17.78
N ASP A 3 -21.83 -4.54 16.71
CA ASP A 3 -22.70 -5.56 16.13
C ASP A 3 -22.29 -5.86 14.67
N SER A 4 -21.16 -6.56 14.51
CA SER A 4 -20.92 -7.72 13.61
C SER A 4 -21.36 -7.71 12.13
N LEU A 5 -20.94 -8.61 11.25
CA LEU A 5 -19.90 -9.67 11.31
C LEU A 5 -18.60 -9.11 10.68
N GLY A 6 -17.52 -9.81 10.38
CA GLY A 6 -17.07 -11.21 10.46
C GLY A 6 -15.91 -11.34 9.46
N ASP A 7 -15.00 -12.30 9.53
CA ASP A 7 -14.67 -13.29 10.58
C ASP A 7 -13.25 -13.82 10.26
N HIS A 8 -12.33 -14.12 11.17
CA HIS A 8 -12.47 -14.34 12.63
C HIS A 8 -12.04 -13.17 13.54
N LEU A 9 -12.84 -12.11 13.48
CA LEU A 9 -13.07 -11.12 14.54
C LEU A 9 -13.01 -11.65 16.00
N ILE A 10 -12.09 -11.15 16.83
CA ILE A 10 -12.15 -11.20 18.31
C ILE A 10 -11.56 -9.87 18.83
N ASN A 11 -12.05 -9.14 19.84
CA ASN A 11 -13.32 -9.20 20.58
C ASN A 11 -14.34 -8.15 20.07
N CYS A 12 -13.86 -7.12 19.37
CA CYS A 12 -14.58 -6.15 18.53
C CYS A 12 -15.52 -5.13 19.17
N LYS A 13 -15.69 -3.98 18.49
CA LYS A 13 -16.95 -3.23 18.47
C LYS A 13 -17.14 -2.39 17.19
N GLU A 14 -18.41 -2.11 16.89
CA GLU A 14 -19.10 -1.53 15.71
C GLU A 14 -18.45 -1.68 14.31
N ALA A 15 -17.69 -2.77 14.10
CA ALA A 15 -17.04 -3.17 12.85
C ALA A 15 -17.96 -3.93 11.88
N LYS A 16 -17.64 -3.85 10.57
CA LYS A 16 -18.24 -4.58 9.42
C LYS A 16 -17.32 -4.43 8.20
N PHE A 17 -16.84 -5.42 7.47
CA PHE A 17 -16.62 -6.86 7.71
C PHE A 17 -15.34 -7.17 6.90
N CYS A 18 -14.22 -7.68 7.45
CA CYS A 18 -13.93 -8.06 8.83
C CYS A 18 -13.07 -9.35 8.96
N PHE A 19 -12.45 -9.84 7.88
CA PHE A 19 -11.88 -11.21 7.79
C PHE A 19 -10.34 -11.22 7.64
N ASP A 20 -9.54 -11.97 8.41
CA ASP A 20 -9.66 -12.24 9.86
C ASP A 20 -9.20 -11.02 10.66
N CYS A 21 -9.59 -10.87 11.92
CA CYS A 21 -9.38 -9.60 12.62
C CYS A 21 -9.26 -9.72 14.14
N GLU A 22 -8.34 -8.96 14.74
CA GLU A 22 -8.41 -8.58 16.16
C GLU A 22 -7.97 -7.11 16.35
N ASP A 23 -8.06 -6.48 17.53
CA ASP A 23 -9.16 -6.61 18.49
C ASP A 23 -10.41 -5.91 17.94
N VAL A 24 -10.16 -4.77 17.26
CA VAL A 24 -11.10 -3.93 16.51
C VAL A 24 -12.02 -3.08 17.39
N GLU A 25 -12.00 -1.79 17.15
CA GLU A 25 -13.15 -0.88 17.21
C GLU A 25 -13.05 0.00 15.96
N SER A 26 -13.95 0.96 15.80
CA SER A 26 -15.07 0.69 14.90
C SER A 26 -14.83 0.95 13.42
N ALA A 27 -15.44 0.06 12.62
CA ALA A 27 -15.98 0.26 11.27
C ALA A 27 -15.18 -0.13 10.00
N LYS A 28 -15.97 -0.63 9.04
CA LYS A 28 -15.80 -0.58 7.58
C LYS A 28 -14.57 -1.30 7.01
N TYR A 29 -14.56 -1.50 5.70
CA TYR A 29 -14.63 -2.85 5.14
C TYR A 29 -13.25 -3.53 4.95
N CYS A 30 -12.66 -4.00 6.06
CA CYS A 30 -11.28 -4.53 6.09
C CYS A 30 -11.09 -5.99 5.64
N PHE A 31 -9.93 -6.25 5.03
CA PHE A 31 -9.38 -7.55 4.63
C PHE A 31 -8.04 -7.81 5.35
N GLN A 32 -8.17 -8.39 6.53
CA GLN A 32 -7.18 -8.99 7.44
C GLN A 32 -6.35 -8.05 8.35
N LEU A 33 -6.46 -8.23 9.68
CA LEU A 33 -5.81 -7.44 10.75
C LEU A 33 -5.41 -8.34 11.94
N VAL A 34 -4.20 -8.25 12.49
CA VAL A 34 -3.73 -9.18 13.55
C VAL A 34 -3.30 -8.43 14.81
N LEU A 35 -4.18 -8.37 15.82
CA LEU A 35 -3.94 -7.89 17.21
C LEU A 35 -3.30 -6.49 17.36
N GLY A 36 -3.89 -5.37 16.95
CA GLY A 36 -5.19 -5.17 16.35
C GLY A 36 -5.61 -3.69 16.25
N ALA A 37 -6.76 -3.39 15.66
CA ALA A 37 -7.16 -2.00 15.32
C ALA A 37 -8.14 -1.34 16.33
N LYS A 38 -8.39 -0.01 16.29
CA LYS A 38 -9.39 0.62 17.20
C LYS A 38 -10.37 1.74 16.73
N ASN A 39 -10.20 2.42 15.60
CA ASN A 39 -11.27 3.04 14.77
C ASN A 39 -10.76 3.20 13.32
N VAL A 40 -11.56 2.78 12.34
CA VAL A 40 -11.06 2.44 11.00
C VAL A 40 -12.03 2.76 9.85
N GLN A 41 -11.48 2.86 8.63
CA GLN A 41 -12.16 2.65 7.35
C GLN A 41 -11.18 2.04 6.33
N ASP A 42 -11.74 1.49 5.25
CA ASP A 42 -11.36 0.30 4.48
C ASP A 42 -9.85 -0.05 4.35
N VAL A 43 -9.49 -1.30 4.68
CA VAL A 43 -8.08 -1.74 4.92
C VAL A 43 -7.72 -3.09 4.28
N TYR A 44 -6.48 -3.27 3.81
CA TYR A 44 -5.89 -4.56 3.36
C TYR A 44 -4.35 -4.51 3.46
N GLN A 45 -3.60 -5.05 4.42
CA GLN A 45 -3.80 -5.95 5.56
C GLN A 45 -2.94 -5.41 6.75
N TYR A 46 -3.01 -5.98 7.96
CA TYR A 46 -2.27 -5.44 9.13
C TYR A 46 -1.83 -6.47 10.19
N GLY A 47 -0.78 -6.15 10.95
CA GLY A 47 -0.47 -6.66 12.31
C GLY A 47 0.86 -6.04 12.80
N THR A 48 1.01 -5.48 14.01
CA THR A 48 0.32 -5.72 15.30
C THR A 48 0.03 -4.38 16.00
N ASN A 49 -1.16 -4.14 16.55
CA ASN A 49 -1.67 -2.91 17.21
C ASN A 49 -1.69 -1.56 16.41
N LEU A 50 -2.84 -1.12 15.86
CA LEU A 50 -3.03 0.13 15.06
C LEU A 50 -4.16 1.00 15.62
N GLN A 51 -3.94 2.30 15.80
CA GLN A 51 -4.99 3.23 16.22
C GLN A 51 -4.64 4.66 15.78
N GLU A 52 -5.40 5.39 14.96
CA GLU A 52 -6.63 5.10 14.20
C GLU A 52 -6.36 5.27 12.68
N SER A 53 -7.26 4.89 11.75
CA SER A 53 -6.95 4.97 10.31
C SER A 53 -8.13 5.13 9.32
N TYR A 54 -7.86 5.73 8.16
CA TYR A 54 -8.81 6.01 7.07
C TYR A 54 -8.00 6.45 5.82
N GLU A 55 -7.76 5.69 4.76
CA GLU A 55 -8.00 4.28 4.42
C GLU A 55 -6.63 3.66 3.99
N CYS A 56 -6.46 2.33 3.98
CA CYS A 56 -5.10 1.75 4.16
C CYS A 56 -4.77 0.43 3.43
N SER A 57 -3.53 0.30 2.94
CA SER A 57 -2.91 -0.99 2.59
C SER A 57 -1.37 -0.85 2.54
N ILE A 58 -0.47 -1.48 3.31
CA ILE A 58 -0.44 -2.45 4.45
C ILE A 58 0.39 -1.80 5.60
N SER A 59 0.31 -2.23 6.87
CA SER A 59 1.27 -1.78 7.93
C SER A 59 1.48 -2.71 9.17
N GLY A 60 2.42 -2.36 10.06
CA GLY A 60 2.78 -3.03 11.33
C GLY A 60 4.17 -2.63 11.85
N GLU A 61 4.54 -2.68 13.14
CA GLU A 61 3.77 -2.90 14.40
C GLU A 61 3.73 -1.62 15.26
N ASN A 62 2.74 -1.57 16.16
CA ASN A 62 2.40 -0.55 17.16
C ASN A 62 2.29 0.89 16.62
N SER A 63 1.22 1.13 15.86
CA SER A 63 1.06 2.21 14.89
C SER A 63 0.02 3.28 15.29
N TYR A 64 0.36 4.55 15.05
CA TYR A 64 -0.48 5.74 15.26
C TYR A 64 0.00 6.86 14.32
N HIS A 65 -0.85 7.61 13.58
CA HIS A 65 -2.29 7.54 13.32
C HIS A 65 -2.45 8.05 11.86
N LEU A 66 -3.18 7.32 11.00
CA LEU A 66 -2.80 7.22 9.58
C LEU A 66 -3.93 7.45 8.56
N LEU A 67 -3.75 8.49 7.74
CA LEU A 67 -4.55 8.87 6.56
C LEU A 67 -3.57 9.33 5.48
N PHE A 68 -3.61 8.96 4.20
CA PHE A 68 -4.38 7.96 3.45
C PHE A 68 -3.32 7.14 2.68
N CYS A 69 -3.35 5.81 2.73
CA CYS A 69 -2.08 5.08 2.85
C CYS A 69 -1.82 3.95 1.82
N ASP A 70 -0.66 4.04 1.17
CA ASP A 70 0.00 2.96 0.41
C ASP A 70 1.34 2.58 1.08
N ASN A 71 1.31 1.46 1.79
CA ASN A 71 2.40 0.68 2.40
C ASN A 71 3.37 1.45 3.33
N CYS A 72 3.10 1.39 4.63
CA CYS A 72 3.87 2.05 5.69
C CYS A 72 4.74 1.07 6.49
N HIS A 73 6.04 1.36 6.59
CA HIS A 73 7.05 0.52 7.27
C HIS A 73 7.63 1.17 8.54
N MET A 74 8.54 0.44 9.19
CA MET A 74 8.82 0.49 10.63
C MET A 74 9.09 1.90 11.17
N SER A 75 8.54 2.17 12.37
CA SER A 75 8.80 3.39 13.16
C SER A 75 8.52 4.71 12.43
N SER A 76 7.46 4.76 11.61
CA SER A 76 7.03 5.96 10.88
C SER A 76 5.72 6.54 11.43
N ALA A 77 5.52 7.86 11.31
CA ALA A 77 4.34 8.59 11.80
C ALA A 77 4.12 9.89 10.99
N ASP A 78 2.97 10.55 11.11
CA ASP A 78 2.69 11.86 10.48
C ASP A 78 3.03 11.91 8.96
N LEU A 79 2.48 10.98 8.18
CA LEU A 79 2.70 10.85 6.73
C LEU A 79 1.41 11.14 5.95
N LEU A 80 1.44 12.09 5.01
CA LEU A 80 0.30 12.46 4.16
C LEU A 80 0.63 12.22 2.68
N TYR A 81 -0.17 11.42 1.99
CA TYR A 81 0.02 11.02 0.57
C TYR A 81 1.44 10.53 0.25
N CYS A 82 2.08 9.82 1.19
CA CYS A 82 3.44 9.30 1.01
C CYS A 82 3.43 7.81 0.62
N TRP A 83 4.49 7.34 -0.04
CA TRP A 83 4.64 5.97 -0.53
C TRP A 83 6.03 5.42 -0.20
N TYR A 84 6.12 4.17 0.28
CA TYR A 84 7.37 3.46 0.56
C TYR A 84 8.34 4.27 1.47
N MET A 85 7.90 4.52 2.71
CA MET A 85 8.61 5.32 3.71
C MET A 85 9.09 4.47 4.88
N GLU A 86 10.32 4.71 5.35
CA GLU A 86 10.97 3.94 6.41
C GLU A 86 11.52 4.86 7.52
N ALA A 87 11.20 4.56 8.78
CA ALA A 87 11.63 5.30 9.98
C ALA A 87 11.55 6.83 9.86
N SER A 88 10.48 7.35 9.25
CA SER A 88 10.35 8.76 8.84
C SER A 88 9.08 9.41 9.39
N LYS A 89 9.09 10.73 9.56
CA LYS A 89 7.96 11.47 10.12
C LYS A 89 7.78 12.88 9.62
N ASN A 90 6.55 13.40 9.65
CA ASN A 90 6.21 14.76 9.20
C ASN A 90 6.61 14.95 7.73
N CYS A 91 5.96 14.19 6.85
CA CYS A 91 6.21 14.22 5.41
C CYS A 91 4.90 14.34 4.61
N PHE A 92 4.95 15.05 3.50
CA PHE A 92 3.84 15.31 2.59
C PHE A 92 4.26 14.96 1.15
N THR A 93 3.46 14.16 0.43
CA THR A 93 3.70 13.75 -0.97
C THR A 93 5.13 13.24 -1.27
N CYS A 94 5.70 12.47 -0.35
CA CYS A 94 7.06 11.91 -0.46
C CYS A 94 7.05 10.43 -0.87
N VAL A 95 8.05 10.00 -1.63
CA VAL A 95 8.19 8.65 -2.17
C VAL A 95 9.60 8.12 -1.91
N GLY A 96 9.73 6.95 -1.28
CA GLY A 96 11.02 6.23 -1.20
C GLY A 96 12.05 6.82 -0.25
N MET A 97 11.64 7.43 0.87
CA MET A 97 12.56 8.07 1.82
C MET A 97 12.80 7.24 3.10
N MET A 98 14.05 7.24 3.58
CA MET A 98 14.47 6.59 4.82
C MET A 98 15.02 7.62 5.81
N ARG A 99 14.58 7.56 7.09
CA ARG A 99 15.07 8.39 8.21
C ARG A 99 15.02 9.90 7.93
N LYS A 100 13.86 10.39 7.48
CA LYS A 100 13.64 11.80 7.13
C LYS A 100 12.54 12.48 7.95
N SER A 101 12.60 13.81 7.98
CA SER A 101 11.53 14.64 8.54
C SER A 101 11.44 16.02 7.89
N TYR A 102 10.24 16.60 7.91
CA TYR A 102 9.88 17.89 7.32
C TYR A 102 10.15 17.92 5.81
N CYS A 103 9.61 16.93 5.09
CA CYS A 103 9.76 16.78 3.65
C CYS A 103 8.45 17.05 2.90
N ILE A 104 8.53 17.76 1.77
CA ILE A 104 7.43 17.96 0.82
C ILE A 104 7.96 17.63 -0.58
N LEU A 105 7.29 16.75 -1.34
CA LEU A 105 7.75 16.31 -2.68
C LEU A 105 9.23 15.89 -2.70
N ASN A 106 9.62 15.01 -1.76
CA ASN A 106 11.00 14.55 -1.51
C ASN A 106 12.05 15.62 -1.15
N LYS A 107 11.70 16.90 -1.14
CA LYS A 107 12.60 17.98 -0.69
C LYS A 107 12.44 18.20 0.80
N GLN A 108 13.56 18.25 1.52
CA GLN A 108 13.60 18.55 2.95
C GLN A 108 13.62 20.07 3.21
N TYR A 109 12.88 20.50 4.23
CA TYR A 109 12.70 21.90 4.65
C TYR A 109 13.12 22.09 6.12
N THR A 110 13.15 23.34 6.60
CA THR A 110 13.11 23.56 8.06
C THR A 110 11.72 23.24 8.60
N LYS A 111 11.61 23.05 9.92
CA LYS A 111 10.32 22.77 10.58
C LYS A 111 9.30 23.88 10.28
N GLU A 112 9.74 25.12 10.42
CA GLU A 112 8.92 26.33 10.30
C GLU A 112 8.40 26.50 8.86
N GLN A 113 9.27 26.22 7.87
CA GLN A 113 8.88 26.22 6.45
C GLN A 113 7.87 25.11 6.14
N TYR A 114 8.02 23.92 6.72
CA TYR A 114 7.07 22.82 6.55
C TYR A 114 5.71 23.16 7.16
N GLU A 115 5.69 23.67 8.39
CA GLU A 115 4.47 24.11 9.09
C GLU A 115 3.78 25.31 8.40
N GLU A 116 4.53 26.17 7.69
CA GLU A 116 3.95 27.25 6.88
C GLU A 116 3.41 26.79 5.52
N LEU A 117 4.07 25.80 4.87
CA LEU A 117 3.73 25.36 3.52
C LEU A 117 2.59 24.33 3.48
N VAL A 118 2.60 23.34 4.38
CA VAL A 118 1.62 22.24 4.34
C VAL A 118 0.16 22.74 4.42
N PRO A 119 -0.23 23.67 5.32
CA PRO A 119 -1.60 24.19 5.35
C PRO A 119 -2.05 24.82 4.02
N LYS A 120 -1.15 25.50 3.30
CA LYS A 120 -1.46 26.14 2.01
C LYS A 120 -1.71 25.10 0.92
N ILE A 121 -0.97 24.00 0.94
CA ILE A 121 -1.17 22.86 0.02
C ILE A 121 -2.51 22.17 0.35
N ILE A 122 -2.82 21.97 1.64
CA ILE A 122 -4.09 21.39 2.09
C ILE A 122 -5.28 22.22 1.64
N GLU A 123 -5.27 23.55 1.82
CA GLU A 123 -6.36 24.41 1.35
C GLU A 123 -6.51 24.37 -0.18
N HIS A 124 -5.41 24.31 -0.93
CA HIS A 124 -5.49 24.14 -2.38
C HIS A 124 -6.14 22.79 -2.76
N MET A 125 -5.70 21.69 -2.16
CA MET A 125 -6.26 20.35 -2.41
C MET A 125 -7.75 20.25 -2.02
N LYS A 126 -8.21 21.02 -1.02
CA LYS A 126 -9.65 21.16 -0.71
C LYS A 126 -10.40 21.88 -1.84
N THR A 127 -9.83 22.91 -2.46
CA THR A 127 -10.48 23.63 -3.58
C THR A 127 -10.53 22.83 -4.88
N THR A 128 -9.63 21.87 -5.08
CA THR A 128 -9.60 20.97 -6.25
C THR A 128 -10.39 19.68 -6.05
N GLY A 129 -10.77 19.34 -4.81
CA GLY A 129 -11.39 18.05 -4.47
C GLY A 129 -10.41 16.89 -4.36
N GLU A 130 -9.11 17.18 -4.23
CA GLU A 130 -8.04 16.19 -4.07
C GLU A 130 -7.73 15.88 -2.59
N TRP A 131 -8.23 16.71 -1.65
CA TRP A 131 -8.03 16.49 -0.21
C TRP A 131 -9.12 15.60 0.40
N GLY A 132 -8.71 14.44 0.95
CA GLY A 132 -9.55 13.55 1.74
C GLY A 132 -9.83 12.19 1.09
N GLU A 133 -9.38 11.99 -0.15
CA GLU A 133 -9.62 10.81 -0.97
C GLU A 133 -8.36 9.94 -1.09
N PHE A 134 -8.53 8.67 -1.47
CA PHE A 134 -7.41 7.79 -1.84
C PHE A 134 -6.76 8.23 -3.17
N PHE A 135 -5.55 7.73 -3.46
CA PHE A 135 -4.85 7.99 -4.71
C PHE A 135 -5.71 7.69 -5.95
N PRO A 136 -5.86 8.64 -6.90
CA PRO A 136 -6.77 8.46 -8.02
C PRO A 136 -6.26 7.41 -9.02
N THR A 137 -7.19 6.65 -9.61
CA THR A 137 -6.87 5.49 -10.48
C THR A 137 -6.06 5.85 -11.73
N ASN A 138 -6.07 7.13 -12.14
CA ASN A 138 -5.27 7.64 -13.26
C ASN A 138 -3.76 7.65 -12.99
N ILE A 139 -3.30 7.72 -11.73
CA ILE A 139 -1.86 7.65 -11.39
C ILE A 139 -1.37 6.23 -11.12
N SER A 140 -2.26 5.22 -11.11
CA SER A 140 -1.87 3.80 -10.97
C SER A 140 -0.75 3.42 -11.96
N PRO A 141 0.34 2.77 -11.52
CA PRO A 141 1.41 2.33 -12.41
C PRO A 141 1.04 1.10 -13.26
N PHE A 142 -0.10 0.45 -12.98
CA PHE A 142 -0.54 -0.78 -13.65
C PHE A 142 -1.78 -0.59 -14.52
N GLY A 143 -1.88 -1.35 -15.61
CA GLY A 143 -3.16 -1.57 -16.30
C GLY A 143 -4.10 -2.43 -15.47
N TYR A 144 -5.41 -2.18 -15.56
CA TYR A 144 -6.45 -2.89 -14.81
C TYR A 144 -6.31 -4.41 -14.95
N ASN A 145 -6.07 -4.87 -16.19
CA ASN A 145 -5.88 -6.27 -16.57
C ASN A 145 -4.68 -6.97 -15.93
N LYS A 146 -3.72 -6.22 -15.37
CA LYS A 146 -2.55 -6.74 -14.64
C LYS A 146 -2.61 -6.44 -13.14
N SER A 147 -3.73 -5.91 -12.65
CA SER A 147 -3.98 -5.63 -11.24
C SER A 147 -4.92 -6.68 -10.62
N SER A 148 -4.90 -6.81 -9.30
CA SER A 148 -5.82 -7.68 -8.55
C SER A 148 -7.31 -7.39 -8.85
N ALA A 149 -7.65 -6.18 -9.29
CA ALA A 149 -9.01 -5.82 -9.67
C ALA A 149 -9.55 -6.67 -10.84
N GLN A 150 -8.73 -7.07 -11.82
CA GLN A 150 -9.16 -7.98 -12.90
C GLN A 150 -9.36 -9.42 -12.39
N MET A 151 -8.65 -9.83 -11.34
CA MET A 151 -8.80 -11.17 -10.75
C MET A 151 -10.13 -11.31 -10.01
N TYR A 152 -10.50 -10.31 -9.19
CA TYR A 152 -11.73 -10.33 -8.40
C TYR A 152 -12.95 -9.80 -9.16
N TYR A 153 -12.76 -8.86 -10.09
CA TYR A 153 -13.83 -8.18 -10.83
C TYR A 153 -13.52 -8.16 -12.35
N PRO A 154 -13.48 -9.32 -13.03
CA PRO A 154 -13.04 -9.42 -14.42
C PRO A 154 -13.89 -8.56 -15.38
N LEU A 155 -13.23 -7.62 -16.05
CA LEU A 155 -13.82 -6.77 -17.09
C LEU A 155 -13.21 -7.08 -18.47
N THR A 156 -13.92 -6.67 -19.52
CA THR A 156 -13.37 -6.63 -20.89
C THR A 156 -12.67 -5.30 -21.13
N LYS A 157 -11.77 -5.24 -22.12
CA LYS A 157 -10.98 -4.04 -22.44
C LYS A 157 -11.86 -2.82 -22.71
N GLU A 158 -12.97 -3.01 -23.41
CA GLU A 158 -13.94 -1.96 -23.74
C GLU A 158 -14.59 -1.40 -22.47
N LYS A 159 -14.94 -2.27 -21.51
CA LYS A 159 -15.52 -1.86 -20.22
C LYS A 159 -14.51 -1.12 -19.34
N VAL A 160 -13.26 -1.55 -19.32
CA VAL A 160 -12.16 -0.87 -18.60
C VAL A 160 -11.96 0.55 -19.18
N LEU A 161 -11.79 0.66 -20.50
CA LEU A 161 -11.59 1.94 -21.17
C LEU A 161 -12.82 2.86 -21.05
N SER A 162 -14.05 2.32 -21.10
CA SER A 162 -15.28 3.11 -20.86
C SER A 162 -15.41 3.70 -19.45
N LYS A 163 -14.62 3.19 -18.49
CA LYS A 163 -14.52 3.69 -17.12
C LYS A 163 -13.35 4.66 -16.90
N GLY A 164 -12.62 5.01 -17.97
CA GLY A 164 -11.42 5.85 -17.88
C GLY A 164 -10.20 5.13 -17.26
N LEU A 165 -10.27 3.81 -17.11
CA LEU A 165 -9.20 3.01 -16.48
C LEU A 165 -8.17 2.57 -17.53
N LYS A 166 -6.92 2.41 -17.11
CA LYS A 166 -5.82 1.95 -17.97
C LYS A 166 -6.01 0.48 -18.35
N TRP A 167 -5.70 0.13 -19.59
CA TRP A 167 -5.43 -1.24 -20.02
C TRP A 167 -4.00 -1.31 -20.53
N ASP A 168 -3.29 -2.39 -20.20
CA ASP A 168 -1.88 -2.57 -20.52
C ASP A 168 -1.72 -3.76 -21.49
N ASP A 169 -1.37 -3.44 -22.74
CA ASP A 169 -1.15 -4.39 -23.84
C ASP A 169 0.32 -4.85 -23.99
N TYR A 170 1.21 -4.48 -23.07
CA TYR A 170 2.61 -4.94 -23.12
C TYR A 170 2.69 -6.42 -22.73
N GLU A 171 3.03 -7.28 -23.67
CA GLU A 171 3.42 -8.66 -23.37
C GLU A 171 4.95 -8.75 -23.24
N THR A 172 5.42 -9.42 -22.18
CA THR A 172 6.86 -9.63 -21.95
C THR A 172 7.44 -10.48 -23.08
N PRO A 173 8.45 -9.98 -23.84
CA PRO A 173 9.07 -10.77 -24.89
C PRO A 173 9.64 -12.08 -24.37
N VAL A 174 9.38 -13.19 -25.08
CA VAL A 174 9.99 -14.49 -24.78
C VAL A 174 11.50 -14.34 -24.94
N ALA A 175 12.25 -14.52 -23.86
CA ALA A 175 13.70 -14.38 -23.88
C ALA A 175 14.37 -15.46 -24.74
N ASP A 176 15.39 -15.06 -25.52
CA ASP A 176 16.26 -15.97 -26.28
C ASP A 176 17.21 -16.73 -25.33
N VAL A 177 16.63 -17.68 -24.57
CA VAL A 177 17.32 -18.48 -23.55
C VAL A 177 18.15 -19.60 -24.19
N LYS A 178 19.37 -19.24 -24.61
CA LYS A 178 20.33 -20.17 -25.24
C LYS A 178 20.72 -21.37 -24.38
N ASN A 179 20.59 -21.25 -23.05
CA ASN A 179 20.86 -22.30 -22.08
C ASN A 179 19.60 -22.54 -21.22
N THR A 180 18.86 -23.61 -21.49
CA THR A 180 17.75 -24.08 -20.64
C THR A 180 18.09 -25.43 -20.02
N ILE A 181 17.96 -25.55 -18.70
CA ILE A 181 18.02 -26.83 -17.98
C ILE A 181 16.58 -27.32 -17.79
N LEU A 182 16.28 -28.58 -18.11
CA LEU A 182 14.94 -29.14 -17.86
C LEU A 182 14.75 -29.36 -16.35
N ALA A 183 13.53 -29.26 -15.85
CA ALA A 183 13.23 -29.41 -14.42
C ALA A 183 13.74 -30.75 -13.81
N LYS A 184 13.83 -31.81 -14.63
CA LYS A 184 14.37 -33.14 -14.25
C LYS A 184 15.90 -33.22 -14.18
N ASP A 185 16.60 -32.23 -14.73
CA ASP A 185 18.07 -32.16 -14.81
C ASP A 185 18.64 -31.08 -13.86
N LEU A 186 17.77 -30.50 -13.02
CA LEU A 186 18.19 -29.71 -11.85
C LEU A 186 18.72 -30.66 -10.76
N PRO A 187 19.84 -30.33 -10.09
CA PRO A 187 20.36 -31.15 -9.00
C PRO A 187 19.51 -31.02 -7.73
N ASP A 188 19.28 -32.13 -7.03
CA ASP A 188 18.50 -32.19 -5.77
C ASP A 188 19.09 -31.34 -4.62
N ASN A 189 20.31 -30.83 -4.75
CA ASN A 189 20.97 -30.00 -3.76
C ASN A 189 22.02 -29.06 -4.38
N ILE A 190 22.40 -28.02 -3.62
CA ILE A 190 23.33 -26.96 -4.05
C ILE A 190 24.78 -27.26 -3.58
N ALA A 191 25.15 -28.53 -3.40
CA ALA A 191 26.46 -28.89 -2.83
C ALA A 191 27.65 -28.68 -3.80
N GLY A 192 27.39 -28.61 -5.11
CA GLY A 192 28.38 -28.35 -6.16
C GLY A 192 28.51 -26.85 -6.48
N GLY A 193 29.13 -26.09 -5.59
CA GLY A 193 29.19 -24.62 -5.64
C GLY A 193 30.13 -23.99 -6.68
N GLU A 194 29.99 -24.32 -7.97
CA GLU A 194 30.43 -23.37 -9.00
C GLU A 194 29.54 -22.12 -8.95
N ARG A 195 30.16 -20.93 -8.99
CA ARG A 195 29.41 -19.67 -8.91
C ARG A 195 28.66 -19.43 -10.22
N TRP A 196 27.36 -19.66 -10.20
CA TRP A 196 26.42 -19.18 -11.21
C TRP A 196 26.44 -17.64 -11.27
N HIS A 197 27.39 -17.11 -12.04
CA HIS A 197 27.57 -15.67 -12.26
C HIS A 197 26.49 -15.15 -13.22
N PHE A 198 25.27 -15.02 -12.70
CA PHE A 198 24.21 -14.23 -13.30
C PHE A 198 24.66 -12.76 -13.36
N LYS A 199 25.31 -12.40 -14.47
CA LYS A 199 25.45 -11.00 -14.87
C LYS A 199 24.06 -10.48 -15.23
N PHE A 200 23.40 -9.85 -14.27
CA PHE A 200 22.37 -8.88 -14.58
C PHE A 200 23.00 -7.77 -15.42
N CYS A 201 22.60 -7.68 -16.68
CA CYS A 201 22.86 -6.50 -17.49
C CYS A 201 21.94 -5.38 -16.99
N TYR A 202 22.55 -4.28 -16.59
CA TYR A 202 21.88 -2.98 -16.44
C TYR A 202 21.88 -2.26 -17.81
#